data_AF-A0A9C8P3Y4-F1
#
_entry.id   AF-A0A9C8P3Y4-F1
#
_cell.length_a   1.000
_cell.length_b   1.000
_cell.length_c   1.000
_cell.angle_alpha   90.00
_cell.angle_beta   90.00
_cell.angle_gamma   90.00
#
_symmetry.space_group_name_H-M   'P 1'
#
loop_
_entity.id
_entity.type
_entity.pdbx_description
1 polymer ?
#
loop_
_entity_poly.entity_id
_entity_poly.type
_entity_poly.pdbx_seq_one_letter_code
_entity_poly.pdbx_strand_id
1 'polypeptide(L)' 'MAIRKISDLNPVFNGENVVEWQSPAGTRFRYERDRCAVGQEMLPGSEVYDWYVLAKSDLSHAKRMVFRLINEDEF' A
#
# COMPACT_ATOMS: atom_id res chain seq x y z
N MET A 1 -5.42 6.13 -12.95
CA MET A 1 -5.86 4.76 -13.33
C MET A 1 -6.04 3.94 -12.06
N ALA A 2 -7.28 3.74 -11.62
CA ALA A 2 -7.62 2.89 -10.49
C ALA A 2 -7.50 1.38 -10.76
N ILE A 3 -7.28 0.61 -9.68
CA ILE A 3 -7.39 -0.85 -9.69
C ILE A 3 -8.86 -1.23 -9.45
N ARG A 4 -9.42 -2.09 -10.32
CA ARG A 4 -10.84 -2.47 -10.27
C ARG A 4 -11.20 -3.47 -9.19
N LYS A 5 -10.30 -4.39 -8.84
CA LYS A 5 -10.52 -5.41 -7.81
C LYS A 5 -9.32 -5.50 -6.88
N ILE A 6 -9.57 -5.70 -5.60
CA ILE A 6 -8.51 -5.94 -4.61
C ILE A 6 -7.66 -7.17 -4.94
N SER A 7 -8.21 -8.16 -5.63
CA SER A 7 -7.46 -9.34 -6.07
C SER A 7 -6.39 -9.02 -7.11
N ASP A 8 -6.57 -7.95 -7.90
CA ASP A 8 -5.61 -7.51 -8.91
C ASP A 8 -4.41 -6.79 -8.27
N LEU A 9 -4.51 -6.41 -6.99
CA LEU A 9 -3.42 -5.85 -6.21
C LEU A 9 -2.46 -6.96 -5.76
N ASN A 10 -1.49 -7.26 -6.61
CA ASN A 10 -0.45 -8.24 -6.31
C ASN A 10 0.77 -7.56 -5.67
N PRO A 11 1.35 -8.14 -4.60
CA PRO A 11 2.56 -7.59 -4.00
C PRO A 11 3.73 -7.70 -4.96
N VAL A 12 4.50 -6.62 -5.10
CA VAL A 12 5.77 -6.61 -5.85
C VAL A 12 6.90 -7.16 -5.00
N PHE A 13 6.77 -7.03 -3.68
CA PHE A 13 7.68 -7.60 -2.69
C PHE A 13 6.86 -8.13 -1.52
N ASN A 14 7.22 -9.32 -1.02
CA ASN A 14 6.59 -9.93 0.15
C ASN A 14 7.67 -10.57 1.02
N GLY A 15 8.15 -9.82 1.99
CA GLY A 15 9.08 -10.28 3.01
C GLY A 15 8.38 -10.65 4.32
N GLU A 16 9.17 -11.01 5.32
CA GLU A 16 8.67 -11.44 6.63
C GLU A 16 7.99 -10.28 7.39
N ASN A 17 8.63 -9.11 7.44
CA ASN A 17 8.09 -7.91 8.12
C ASN A 17 7.53 -6.85 7.18
N VAL A 18 7.89 -6.88 5.90
CA VAL A 18 7.54 -5.82 4.95
C VAL A 18 6.87 -6.41 3.72
N VAL A 19 5.76 -5.82 3.30
CA VAL A 19 5.08 -6.15 2.05
C VAL A 19 4.92 -4.89 1.23
N GLU A 20 5.27 -4.93 -0.05
CA GLU A 20 5.16 -3.79 -0.93
C GLU A 20 4.22 -4.06 -2.10
N TRP A 21 3.51 -3.02 -2.49
CA TRP A 21 2.67 -2.98 -3.68
C TRP A 21 3.03 -1.76 -4.53
N GLN A 22 2.68 -1.82 -5.80
CA GLN A 22 2.84 -0.70 -6.72
C GLN A 22 1.51 -0.44 -7.43
N SER A 23 1.09 0.82 -7.51
CA SER A 23 -0.08 1.18 -8.31
C SER A 23 0.26 1.14 -9.80
N PRO A 24 -0.76 1.04 -10.69
CA PRO A 24 -0.54 1.20 -12.13
C PRO A 24 0.10 2.54 -12.53
N ALA A 25 -0.04 3.58 -11.69
CA ALA A 25 0.59 4.88 -11.89
C ALA A 25 2.07 4.93 -11.47
N GLY A 26 2.59 3.85 -10.87
CA GLY A 26 3.98 3.73 -10.45
C GLY A 26 4.24 4.06 -8.98
N THR A 27 3.27 4.62 -8.26
CA THR A 27 3.35 4.93 -6.82
C THR A 27 3.53 3.67 -6.00
N ARG A 28 4.51 3.66 -5.07
CA ARG A 28 4.77 2.53 -4.20
C ARG A 28 4.00 2.62 -2.89
N PHE A 29 3.57 1.48 -2.38
CA PHE A 29 2.93 1.33 -1.09
C PHE A 29 3.68 0.27 -0.29
N ARG A 30 3.99 0.56 0.97
CA ARG A 30 4.77 -0.32 1.86
C ARG A 30 4.00 -0.59 3.14
N TYR A 31 3.68 -1.84 3.42
CA TYR A 31 3.18 -2.27 4.71
C TYR A 31 4.31 -2.77 5.58
N GLU A 32 4.42 -2.24 6.79
CA GLU A 32 5.34 -2.72 7.82
C GLU A 32 4.54 -3.36 8.97
N ARG A 33 4.77 -4.65 9.22
CA ARG A 33 4.09 -5.42 10.26
C ARG A 33 4.43 -4.93 11.67
N ASP A 34 5.70 -4.60 11.89
CA ASP A 34 6.20 -4.09 13.17
C ASP A 34 5.53 -2.76 13.55
N ARG A 35 5.27 -1.91 12.55
CA ARG A 35 4.60 -0.62 12.74
C ARG A 35 3.08 -0.72 12.69
N CYS A 36 2.54 -1.85 12.21
CA CYS A 36 1.12 -2.00 11.93
C CYS A 36 0.60 -0.86 11.02
N ALA A 37 1.38 -0.47 10.01
CA ALA A 37 1.10 0.73 9.21
C ALA A 37 1.42 0.53 7.73
N VAL A 38 0.66 1.21 6.88
CA VAL A 38 0.85 1.27 5.42
C VAL A 38 1.41 2.64 5.05
N GLY A 39 2.59 2.68 4.47
CA GLY A 39 3.18 3.85 3.85
C GLY A 39 2.72 4.00 2.40
N GLN A 40 2.21 5.17 2.01
CA GLN A 40 2.03 5.60 0.62
C GLN A 40 3.19 6.50 0.23
N GLU A 41 3.89 6.15 -0.84
CA GLU A 41 4.94 7.02 -1.38
C GLU A 41 4.32 8.34 -1.87
N MET A 42 4.79 9.47 -1.34
CA MET A 42 4.24 10.79 -1.68
C MET A 42 4.56 11.21 -3.12
N LEU A 43 5.78 10.88 -3.57
CA LEU A 43 6.26 11.17 -4.92
C LEU A 43 6.99 9.94 -5.46
N PRO A 44 6.70 9.47 -6.68
CA PRO A 44 7.35 8.29 -7.24
C PRO A 44 8.88 8.40 -7.20
N GLY A 45 9.54 7.48 -6.50
CA GLY A 45 10.99 7.44 -6.37
C GLY A 45 11.58 8.37 -5.29
N SER A 46 10.75 9.03 -4.48
CA SER A 46 11.23 9.88 -3.38
C SER A 46 11.64 9.10 -2.13
N GLU A 47 11.17 7.85 -1.99
CA GLU A 47 11.30 7.05 -0.75
C GLU A 47 10.71 7.73 0.50
N VAL A 48 9.92 8.80 0.32
CA VAL A 48 9.17 9.48 1.38
C VAL A 48 7.76 8.89 1.41
N TYR A 49 7.39 8.33 2.55
CA TYR A 49 6.11 7.67 2.75
C TYR A 49 5.24 8.44 3.75
N ASP A 50 3.98 8.66 3.39
CA ASP A 50 2.94 9.00 4.35
C ASP A 50 2.37 7.74 4.99
N TRP A 51 2.38 7.66 6.32
CA TRP A 51 2.11 6.41 7.05
C TRP A 51 0.70 6.39 7.65
N TYR A 52 -0.09 5.43 7.20
CA TYR A 52 -1.43 5.15 7.67
C TYR A 52 -1.41 3.98 8.66
N VAL A 53 -1.58 4.30 9.95
CA VAL A 53 -1.68 3.29 11.01
C VAL A 53 -2.95 2.47 10.83
N LEU A 54 -2.82 1.14 10.83
CA LEU A 54 -3.93 0.21 10.75
C LEU A 54 -4.47 -0.11 12.14
N ALA A 55 -5.78 -0.35 12.23
CA ALA A 55 -6.39 -0.83 13.46
C ALA A 55 -5.96 -2.26 13.84
N LYS A 56 -5.46 -3.04 12.87
CA LYS A 56 -5.00 -4.42 13.06
C LYS A 56 -3.77 -4.69 12.20
N SER A 57 -2.78 -5.38 12.77
CA SER A 57 -1.57 -5.82 12.06
C SER A 57 -1.87 -7.10 11.29
N ASP A 58 -2.62 -6.94 10.20
CA ASP A 58 -3.01 -8.03 9.31
C ASP A 58 -2.86 -7.60 7.85
N LEU A 59 -2.30 -8.50 7.05
CA LEU A 59 -2.08 -8.31 5.63
C LEU A 59 -3.38 -8.01 4.88
N SER A 60 -4.51 -8.59 5.29
CA SER A 60 -5.80 -8.32 4.64
C SER A 60 -6.25 -6.88 4.85
N HIS A 61 -6.00 -6.32 6.04
CA HIS A 61 -6.30 -4.92 6.35
C HIS A 61 -5.36 -3.98 5.60
N ALA A 62 -4.06 -4.30 5.58
CA ALA A 62 -3.09 -3.55 4.80
C ALA A 62 -3.47 -3.50 3.32
N LYS A 63 -3.80 -4.67 2.73
CA LYS A 63 -4.21 -4.79 1.33
C LYS A 63 -5.46 -3.96 1.01
N ARG A 64 -6.44 -3.94 1.91
CA ARG A 64 -7.65 -3.10 1.77
C ARG A 64 -7.32 -1.62 1.86
N MET A 65 -6.41 -1.21 2.75
CA MET A 65 -5.97 0.18 2.87
C MET A 65 -5.27 0.62 1.57
N VAL A 66 -4.29 -0.13 1.08
CA VAL A 66 -3.59 0.18 -0.18
C VAL A 66 -4.58 0.28 -1.35
N PHE A 67 -5.50 -0.68 -1.47
CA PHE A 67 -6.52 -0.63 -2.50
C PHE A 67 -7.37 0.64 -2.41
N ARG A 68 -7.77 1.03 -1.19
CA ARG A 68 -8.52 2.26 -0.94
C ARG A 68 -7.71 3.49 -1.35
N LEU A 69 -6.46 3.62 -0.90
CA LEU A 69 -5.60 4.76 -1.22
C LEU A 69 -5.41 4.94 -2.74
N ILE A 70 -5.18 3.85 -3.48
CA ILE A 70 -5.05 3.87 -4.95
C ILE A 70 -6.33 4.37 -5.63
N ASN A 71 -7.51 4.13 -5.03
CA ASN A 71 -8.80 4.53 -5.59
C ASN A 71 -9.28 5.90 -5.06
N GLU A 72 -8.87 6.32 -3.85
CA GLU A 72 -9.21 7.62 -3.27
C GLU A 72 -8.40 8.77 -3.89
N ASP A 73 -7.20 8.49 -4.42
CA ASP A 73 -6.39 9.47 -5.18
C ASP A 73 -7.04 9.92 -6.52
N GLU A 74 -8.20 9.36 -6.91
CA GLU A 74 -8.93 9.70 -8.14
C GLU A 74 -10.13 10.68 -7.97
N PHE A 75 -10.35 11.29 -6.79
CA PHE A 75 -11.46 12.26 -6.58
C PHE A 75 -11.06 13.60 -5.94
#